data_AF-A0A4R7WD15-F1
#
_entry.id   AF-A0A4R7WD15-F1
#
_cell.length_a   1.000
_cell.length_b   1.000
_cell.length_c   1.000
_cell.angle_alpha   90.00
_cell.angle_beta   90.00
_cell.angle_gamma   90.00
#
_symmetry.space_group_name_H-M   'P 1'
#
loop_
_entity.id
_entity.type
_entity.pdbx_description
1 polymer ?
#
loop_
_entity_poly.entity_id
_entity_poly.type
_entity_poly.pdbx_seq_one_letter_code
_entity_poly.pdbx_strand_id
1 'polypeptide(L)'
;MGTVLHESPYLENWRALSLRVRCALDPDEAVVAFVIPHHNLADLQLSLNQPEESAEYLCSAHQCLLQVIPSSHLTPALRQTAFRHSNKTYSELSGFINEHGEYPRTQRLLDSSGEYSCSALQRNAAAAGTLSFGVH
;
A
#
# COMPACT_ATOMS: atom_id res chain seq x y z
N MET A 1 17.22 28.54 -43.23
CA MET A 1 17.35 29.08 -41.86
C MET A 1 16.46 28.26 -40.94
N GLY A 2 16.98 27.12 -40.45
CA GLY A 2 16.23 26.24 -39.55
C GLY A 2 16.52 26.62 -38.11
N THR A 3 15.51 27.05 -37.39
CA THR A 3 15.58 27.27 -35.94
C THR A 3 15.78 25.93 -35.27
N VAL A 4 17.03 25.65 -34.86
CA VAL A 4 17.34 24.62 -33.87
C VAL A 4 16.60 25.01 -32.60
N LEU A 5 15.51 24.31 -32.31
CA LEU A 5 14.87 24.38 -31.01
C LEU A 5 15.89 23.86 -30.00
N HIS A 6 16.54 24.80 -29.32
CA HIS A 6 17.44 24.55 -28.22
C HIS A 6 16.61 23.86 -27.13
N GLU A 7 16.71 22.52 -27.05
CA GLU A 7 16.04 21.72 -26.04
C GLU A 7 16.31 22.32 -24.66
N SER A 8 15.23 22.72 -24.02
CA SER A 8 15.24 23.50 -22.79
C SER A 8 15.74 22.61 -21.64
N PRO A 9 16.86 22.93 -20.97
CA PRO A 9 17.51 22.07 -19.95
C PRO A 9 16.65 21.86 -18.68
N TYR A 10 15.45 22.44 -18.62
CA TYR A 10 14.52 22.30 -17.52
C TYR A 10 13.76 20.95 -17.53
N LEU A 11 13.57 20.32 -18.70
CA LEU A 11 12.82 19.05 -18.81
C LEU A 11 13.64 17.83 -18.34
N GLU A 12 14.95 17.80 -18.61
CA GLU A 12 15.85 16.77 -18.06
C GLU A 12 15.94 16.84 -16.54
N ASN A 13 15.96 18.07 -16.00
CA ASN A 13 15.97 18.28 -14.56
C ASN A 13 14.70 17.73 -13.90
N TRP A 14 13.54 17.79 -14.55
CA TRP A 14 12.27 17.30 -14.00
C TRP A 14 12.19 15.78 -14.01
N ARG A 15 12.72 15.11 -15.04
CA ARG A 15 12.81 13.64 -15.07
C ARG A 15 13.80 13.13 -14.02
N ALA A 16 14.96 13.80 -13.89
CA ALA A 16 15.94 13.50 -12.85
C ALA A 16 15.40 13.79 -11.45
N LEU A 17 14.66 14.89 -11.24
CA LEU A 17 13.94 15.16 -9.99
C LEU A 17 12.89 14.09 -9.73
N SER A 18 12.13 13.68 -10.74
CA SER A 18 11.06 12.67 -10.59
C SER A 18 11.63 11.30 -10.24
N LEU A 19 12.78 10.91 -10.81
CA LEU A 19 13.51 9.70 -10.42
C LEU A 19 14.13 9.83 -9.03
N ARG A 20 14.69 11.00 -8.69
CA ARG A 20 15.26 11.26 -7.36
C ARG A 20 14.19 11.26 -6.28
N VAL A 21 13.05 11.91 -6.49
CA VAL A 21 11.89 11.83 -5.59
C VAL A 21 11.46 10.37 -5.43
N ARG A 22 11.33 9.63 -6.53
CA ARG A 22 10.94 8.20 -6.47
C ARG A 22 11.95 7.30 -5.75
N CYS A 23 13.23 7.68 -5.68
CA CYS A 23 14.30 6.93 -5.02
C CYS A 23 14.73 7.50 -3.64
N ALA A 24 14.31 8.72 -3.29
CA ALA A 24 14.76 9.43 -2.09
C ALA A 24 13.69 9.61 -1.03
N LEU A 25 12.45 9.18 -1.27
CA LEU A 25 11.46 9.15 -0.20
C LEU A 25 11.89 8.10 0.82
N ASP A 26 11.96 8.53 2.08
CA ASP A 26 12.03 7.64 3.21
C ASP A 26 10.92 6.59 3.11
N PRO A 27 11.14 5.36 3.60
CA PRO A 27 10.14 4.29 3.52
C PRO A 27 8.79 4.68 4.13
N ASP A 28 8.76 5.57 5.13
CA ASP A 28 7.53 6.13 5.67
C ASP A 28 6.88 7.12 4.72
N GLU A 29 7.66 8.06 4.17
CA GLU A 29 7.15 9.05 3.24
C GLU A 29 6.59 8.39 1.98
N ALA A 30 7.23 7.32 1.48
CA ALA A 30 6.77 6.58 0.32
C ALA A 30 5.40 5.92 0.55
N VAL A 31 5.18 5.36 1.75
CA VAL A 31 3.90 4.79 2.14
C VAL A 31 2.84 5.89 2.28
N VAL A 32 3.19 6.99 2.94
CA VAL A 32 2.29 8.14 3.14
C VAL A 32 1.88 8.76 1.80
N ALA A 33 2.82 8.97 0.88
CA ALA A 33 2.57 9.50 -0.46
C ALA A 33 1.68 8.60 -1.31
N PHE A 34 1.62 7.30 -0.99
CA PHE A 34 0.69 6.37 -1.61
C PHE A 34 -0.69 6.37 -0.94
N VAL A 35 -0.73 6.30 0.39
CA VAL A 35 -1.98 6.15 1.17
C VAL A 35 -2.83 7.42 1.13
N ILE A 36 -2.24 8.60 1.34
CA ILE A 36 -3.00 9.87 1.44
C ILE A 36 -3.85 10.15 0.20
N PRO A 37 -3.34 10.05 -1.05
CA PRO A 37 -4.18 10.26 -2.22
C PRO A 37 -5.36 9.31 -2.32
N HIS A 38 -5.20 8.04 -1.90
CA HIS A 38 -6.30 7.07 -1.90
C HIS A 38 -7.38 7.43 -0.88
N HIS A 39 -6.98 7.87 0.32
CA HIS A 39 -7.94 8.36 1.32
C HIS A 39 -8.64 9.64 0.86
N ASN A 40 -7.91 10.60 0.29
CA ASN A 40 -8.51 11.82 -0.25
C ASN A 40 -9.50 11.53 -1.38
N LEU A 41 -9.21 10.55 -2.25
CA LEU A 41 -10.14 10.10 -3.28
C LEU A 41 -11.37 9.43 -2.66
N ALA A 42 -11.20 8.60 -1.63
CA ALA A 42 -12.30 7.99 -0.90
C ALA A 42 -13.23 9.04 -0.25
N ASP A 43 -12.65 10.05 0.41
CA ASP A 43 -13.41 11.15 1.03
C ASP A 43 -14.15 12.00 -0.01
N LEU A 44 -13.54 12.23 -1.17
CA LEU A 44 -14.20 12.88 -2.29
C LEU A 44 -15.40 12.06 -2.78
N GLN A 45 -15.25 10.74 -2.93
CA GLN A 45 -16.36 9.87 -3.33
C GLN A 45 -17.49 9.86 -2.30
N LEU A 46 -17.17 9.93 -1.01
CA LEU A 46 -18.18 10.07 0.04
C LEU A 46 -18.93 11.39 -0.06
N SER A 47 -18.21 12.48 -0.33
CA SER A 47 -18.81 13.80 -0.58
C SER A 47 -19.75 13.78 -1.80
N LEU A 48 -19.47 12.92 -2.77
CA LEU A 48 -20.32 12.67 -3.95
C LEU A 48 -21.45 11.65 -3.69
N ASN A 49 -21.64 11.18 -2.46
CA ASN A 49 -22.59 10.14 -2.06
C ASN A 49 -22.37 8.80 -2.81
N GLN A 50 -21.11 8.46 -3.11
CA GLN A 50 -20.70 7.20 -3.75
C GLN A 50 -19.84 6.36 -2.79
N PRO A 51 -20.44 5.79 -1.75
CA PRO A 51 -19.68 5.04 -0.74
C PRO A 51 -19.13 3.70 -1.27
N GLU A 52 -19.72 3.14 -2.33
CA GLU A 52 -19.19 1.94 -2.99
C GLU A 52 -17.83 2.21 -3.66
N GLU A 53 -17.71 3.33 -4.38
CA GLU A 53 -16.44 3.75 -4.99
C GLU A 53 -15.42 4.15 -3.91
N SER A 54 -15.86 4.79 -2.83
CA SER A 54 -15.00 5.08 -1.66
C SER A 54 -14.40 3.80 -1.07
N ALA A 55 -15.22 2.78 -0.88
CA ALA A 55 -14.79 1.48 -0.39
C ALA A 55 -13.73 0.84 -1.29
N GLU A 56 -13.81 1.01 -2.61
CA GLU A 56 -12.82 0.50 -3.57
C GLU A 56 -11.44 1.13 -3.35
N TYR A 57 -11.35 2.46 -3.14
CA TYR A 57 -10.10 3.15 -2.90
C TYR A 57 -9.48 2.78 -1.55
N LEU A 58 -10.28 2.72 -0.48
CA LEU A 58 -9.81 2.31 0.85
C LEU A 58 -9.32 0.86 0.85
N CYS A 59 -10.07 -0.03 0.18
CA CYS A 59 -9.68 -1.44 0.07
C CYS A 59 -8.40 -1.60 -0.76
N SER A 60 -8.26 -0.86 -1.85
CA SER A 60 -7.08 -0.90 -2.71
C SER A 60 -5.82 -0.43 -1.98
N ALA A 61 -5.92 0.65 -1.21
CA ALA A 61 -4.82 1.14 -0.39
C ALA A 61 -4.38 0.09 0.65
N HIS A 62 -5.34 -0.47 1.39
CA HIS A 62 -5.06 -1.48 2.39
C HIS A 62 -4.45 -2.76 1.79
N GLN A 63 -5.03 -3.26 0.69
CA GLN A 63 -4.55 -4.45 0.01
C GLN A 63 -3.12 -4.25 -0.55
N CYS A 64 -2.78 -3.05 -1.01
CA CYS A 64 -1.41 -2.75 -1.45
C CYS A 64 -0.42 -2.87 -0.28
N LEU A 65 -0.76 -2.32 0.89
CA LEU A 65 0.07 -2.45 2.10
C LEU A 65 0.25 -3.92 2.51
N LEU A 66 -0.81 -4.72 2.46
CA LEU A 66 -0.75 -6.16 2.73
C LEU A 66 0.15 -6.92 1.76
N GLN A 67 0.26 -6.49 0.50
CA GLN A 67 1.18 -7.08 -0.48
C GLN A 67 2.64 -6.64 -0.27
N VAL A 68 2.87 -5.44 0.26
CA VAL A 68 4.22 -4.93 0.55
C VAL A 68 4.86 -5.69 1.73
N ILE A 69 4.10 -6.04 2.77
CA ILE A 69 4.60 -6.71 3.99
C ILE A 69 5.36 -8.04 3.72
N PRO A 70 4.84 -9.00 2.93
CA PRO A 70 5.52 -10.26 2.64
C PRO A 70 6.59 -10.15 1.54
N SER A 71 6.75 -8.99 0.89
CA SER A 71 7.65 -8.83 -0.25
C SER A 71 9.11 -8.74 0.17
N SER A 72 9.83 -9.86 0.10
CA SER A 72 11.26 -9.97 0.46
C SER A 72 12.20 -9.13 -0.41
N HIS A 73 11.73 -8.65 -1.56
CA HIS A 73 12.49 -7.76 -2.46
C HIS A 73 12.52 -6.30 -1.98
N LEU A 74 11.69 -5.94 -0.99
CA LEU A 74 11.59 -4.59 -0.46
C LEU A 74 12.40 -4.44 0.84
N THR A 75 12.82 -3.21 1.14
CA THR A 75 13.62 -2.95 2.34
C THR A 75 12.82 -3.29 3.61
N PRO A 76 13.49 -3.82 4.65
CA PRO A 76 12.82 -4.16 5.91
C PRO A 76 12.16 -2.95 6.57
N ALA A 77 12.74 -1.75 6.41
CA ALA A 77 12.15 -0.51 6.88
C ALA A 77 10.82 -0.20 6.18
N LEU A 78 10.72 -0.37 4.86
CA LEU A 78 9.47 -0.18 4.12
C LEU A 78 8.39 -1.16 4.57
N ARG A 79 8.75 -2.43 4.78
CA ARG A 79 7.83 -3.45 5.28
C ARG A 79 7.31 -3.14 6.67
N GLN A 80 8.19 -2.70 7.58
CA GLN A 80 7.79 -2.35 8.95
C GLN A 80 6.88 -1.13 8.97
N THR A 81 7.17 -0.12 8.13
CA THR A 81 6.30 1.04 8.00
C THR A 81 4.96 0.70 7.35
N ALA A 82 4.97 -0.11 6.29
CA ALA A 82 3.74 -0.61 5.66
C ALA A 82 2.87 -1.39 6.66
N PHE A 83 3.46 -2.17 7.56
CA PHE A 83 2.73 -2.86 8.63
C PHE A 83 2.09 -1.90 9.65
N ARG A 84 2.78 -0.81 10.01
CA ARG A 84 2.21 0.21 10.90
C ARG A 84 1.03 0.92 10.24
N HIS A 85 1.18 1.30 8.97
CA HIS A 85 0.11 1.95 8.20
C HIS A 85 -1.02 0.97 7.85
N SER A 86 -0.77 -0.34 7.72
CA SER A 86 -1.83 -1.33 7.48
C SER A 86 -2.78 -1.41 8.67
N ASN A 87 -2.27 -1.36 9.91
CA ASN A 87 -3.12 -1.34 11.11
C ASN A 87 -3.96 -0.05 11.19
N LYS A 88 -3.37 1.09 10.81
CA LYS A 88 -4.08 2.37 10.79
C LYS A 88 -5.20 2.38 9.75
N THR A 89 -4.86 2.05 8.50
CA THR A 89 -5.83 1.98 7.39
C THR A 89 -6.92 0.94 7.65
N TYR A 90 -6.61 -0.17 8.31
CA TYR A 90 -7.62 -1.15 8.74
C TYR A 90 -8.61 -0.58 9.75
N SER A 91 -8.13 0.20 10.73
CA SER A 91 -8.99 0.84 11.72
C SER A 91 -9.94 1.85 11.08
N GLU A 92 -9.44 2.63 10.13
CA GLU A 92 -10.24 3.58 9.35
C GLU A 92 -11.25 2.85 8.45
N LEU A 93 -10.85 1.75 7.78
CA LEU A 93 -11.76 0.92 7.00
C LEU A 93 -12.85 0.26 7.86
N SER A 94 -12.50 -0.21 9.06
CA SER A 94 -13.48 -0.79 9.97
C SER A 94 -14.47 0.26 10.50
N GLY A 95 -14.00 1.49 10.73
CA GLY A 95 -14.87 2.62 11.07
C GLY A 95 -15.81 2.97 9.91
N PHE A 96 -15.29 2.99 8.69
CA PHE A 96 -16.07 3.21 7.47
C PHE A 96 -17.19 2.17 7.30
N ILE A 97 -16.88 0.88 7.48
CA ILE A 97 -17.87 -0.20 7.39
C ILE A 97 -18.96 -0.04 8.46
N ASN A 98 -18.60 0.40 9.66
CA ASN A 98 -19.57 0.63 10.73
C ASN A 98 -20.50 1.84 10.45
N GLU A 99 -20.00 2.86 9.76
CA GLU A 99 -20.77 4.08 9.45
C GLU A 99 -21.64 3.95 8.17
N HIS A 100 -21.08 3.38 7.11
CA HIS A 100 -21.74 3.31 5.79
C HIS A 100 -22.31 1.92 5.45
N GLY A 101 -21.94 0.90 6.21
CA GLY A 101 -22.33 -0.49 5.96
C GLY A 101 -21.27 -1.26 5.17
N GLU A 102 -21.56 -2.55 4.98
CA GLU A 102 -20.67 -3.46 4.27
C GLU A 102 -20.88 -3.37 2.76
N TYR A 103 -19.77 -3.31 2.02
CA TYR A 103 -19.77 -3.33 0.56
C TYR A 103 -19.15 -4.64 0.04
N PRO A 104 -19.51 -5.09 -1.17
CA PRO A 104 -18.95 -6.32 -1.75
C PRO A 104 -17.41 -6.34 -1.76
N ARG A 105 -16.79 -5.15 -1.89
CA ARG A 105 -15.34 -5.03 -1.89
C ARG A 105 -14.71 -5.19 -0.51
N THR A 106 -15.31 -4.60 0.52
CA THR A 106 -14.81 -4.70 1.90
C THR A 106 -14.93 -6.14 2.40
N GLN A 107 -16.01 -6.84 2.06
CA GLN A 107 -16.17 -8.25 2.43
C GLN A 107 -15.11 -9.14 1.79
N ARG A 108 -14.91 -9.03 0.47
CA ARG A 108 -13.84 -9.78 -0.23
C ARG A 108 -12.46 -9.53 0.39
N LEU A 109 -12.19 -8.29 0.79
CA LEU A 109 -10.91 -7.93 1.41
C LEU A 109 -10.77 -8.56 2.80
N LEU A 110 -11.82 -8.56 3.62
CA LEU A 110 -11.82 -9.17 4.95
C LEU A 110 -11.64 -10.69 4.87
N ASP A 111 -12.35 -11.34 3.94
CA ASP A 111 -12.21 -12.78 3.67
C ASP A 111 -10.76 -13.13 3.28
N SER A 112 -10.19 -12.38 2.33
CA SER A 112 -8.80 -12.59 1.91
C SER A 112 -7.78 -12.24 3.01
N SER A 113 -8.04 -11.24 3.85
CA SER A 113 -7.14 -10.85 4.95
C SER A 113 -7.03 -11.95 6.03
N GLY A 114 -8.11 -12.70 6.26
CA GLY A 114 -8.07 -13.92 7.07
C GLY A 114 -7.14 -14.98 6.47
N GLU A 115 -7.19 -15.17 5.16
CA GLU A 115 -6.32 -16.10 4.43
C GLU A 115 -4.85 -15.66 4.43
N TYR A 116 -4.56 -14.36 4.30
CA TYR A 116 -3.22 -13.80 4.40
C TYR A 116 -2.65 -13.92 5.83
N SER A 117 -3.47 -13.74 6.86
CA SER A 117 -3.07 -13.92 8.26
C SER A 117 -2.71 -15.37 8.55
N CYS A 118 -3.55 -16.32 8.13
CA CYS A 118 -3.26 -17.76 8.21
C CYS A 118 -2.02 -18.15 7.39
N SER A 119 -1.88 -17.65 6.16
CA SER A 119 -0.74 -17.97 5.28
C SER A 119 0.57 -17.32 5.73
N ALA A 120 0.53 -16.14 6.35
CA ALA A 120 1.69 -15.51 6.96
C ALA A 120 2.13 -16.24 8.23
N LEU A 121 1.19 -16.66 9.09
CA LEU A 121 1.48 -17.52 10.24
C LEU A 121 2.05 -18.88 9.81
N GLN A 122 1.47 -19.52 8.78
CA GLN A 122 1.96 -20.78 8.21
C GLN A 122 3.38 -20.63 7.63
N ARG A 123 3.67 -19.54 6.91
CA ARG A 123 5.02 -19.29 6.35
C ARG A 123 6.05 -18.97 7.42
N ASN A 124 5.71 -18.23 8.47
CA ASN A 124 6.60 -17.99 9.61
C ASN A 124 6.83 -19.29 10.41
N ALA A 125 5.81 -20.13 10.56
CA ALA A 125 5.96 -21.46 11.16
C ALA A 125 6.84 -22.39 10.30
N ALA A 126 6.72 -22.35 8.98
CA ALA A 126 7.59 -23.10 8.06
C ALA A 126 9.04 -22.59 8.07
N ALA A 127 9.26 -21.27 8.22
CA ALA A 127 10.59 -20.69 8.39
C ALA A 127 11.20 -20.99 9.78
N ALA A 128 10.38 -21.15 10.82
CA ALA A 128 10.81 -21.58 12.15
C ALA A 128 11.01 -23.11 12.24
N GLY A 129 10.31 -23.88 11.41
CA GLY A 129 10.35 -25.35 11.39
C GLY A 129 11.53 -25.95 10.61
N THR A 130 12.31 -25.16 9.88
CA THR A 130 13.52 -25.64 9.16
C THR A 130 14.79 -25.66 10.03
N LEU A 131 14.69 -25.29 11.31
CA LEU A 131 15.73 -25.52 12.31
C LEU A 131 15.32 -26.66 13.26
N SER A 132 15.18 -27.88 12.73
CA SER A 132 15.16 -29.08 13.57
C SER A 132 16.15 -30.11 13.02
N PHE A 133 17.36 -30.03 13.58
CA PHE A 133 18.34 -31.07 13.85
C PHE A 133 18.67 -32.08 12.74
N GLY A 134 19.84 -31.85 12.13
CA GLY A 134 20.76 -32.95 11.87
C GLY A 134 21.35 -33.46 13.18
N VAL A 135 21.00 -34.68 13.56
CA VAL A 135 21.73 -35.63 14.41
C VAL A 135 20.92 -36.94 14.25
N HIS A 136 21.44 -38.08 13.84
CA HIS A 136 22.74 -38.69 14.04
C HIS A 136 23.03 -39.65 12.88
#